data_AF-A0A7G8UWT8-F1
#
_entry.id   AF-A0A7G8UWT8-F1
#
_cell.length_a   1.000
_cell.length_b   1.000
_cell.length_c   1.000
_cell.angle_alpha   90.00
_cell.angle_beta   90.00
_cell.angle_gamma   90.00
#
_symmetry.space_group_name_H-M   'P 1'
#
loop_
_entity.id
_entity.type
_entity.pdbx_description
1 polymer ?
#
loop_
_entity_poly.entity_id
_entity_poly.type
_entity_poly.pdbx_seq_one_letter_code
_entity_poly.pdbx_strand_id
1 'polypeptide(L)'
;MSTILNRILNQIGDPEIVDKLLSLSKADLNSLLLELFKKQTDGITPADVLKTYQSNRFPIPSDADPAKFHALETQLLTAAQNMEIKTVLLSPSAPLGSCSAFGCVDQYNVVSALRGTETLSDPSNMLAIIIADKLKSRTESNIIPLHYAATARVVRAQAFSGKGFFAHFGLYCMVSSGKDSGSYACEKDLLEKHLIFYKELFQEQYNAKLSIVLRKRGGYTDGDGFFDRMTEVIQTTLPHTPLSFDYDDVDNKYYQGVNFKLYMERNGEKIEFGDGGFVDWINQMLGNKKERCLISGIGLDRFLLL
;
A
#
# COMPACT_ATOMS: atom_id res chain seq x y z
N MET A 1 -13.73 21.65 -12.10
CA MET A 1 -13.17 21.04 -13.32
C MET A 1 -11.75 21.59 -13.50
N SER A 2 -10.74 20.77 -13.77
CA SER A 2 -9.36 21.25 -13.84
C SER A 2 -9.14 22.18 -15.04
N THR A 3 -8.27 23.19 -14.89
CA THR A 3 -7.92 24.13 -15.98
C THR A 3 -7.43 23.42 -17.24
N ILE A 4 -6.75 22.28 -17.07
CA ILE A 4 -6.27 21.43 -18.16
C ILE A 4 -7.44 20.78 -18.90
N LEU A 5 -8.43 20.22 -18.18
CA LEU A 5 -9.58 19.56 -18.80
C LEU A 5 -10.40 20.58 -19.63
N ASN A 6 -10.66 21.76 -19.08
CA ASN A 6 -11.38 22.82 -19.83
C ASN A 6 -10.68 23.18 -21.14
N ARG A 7 -9.35 23.30 -21.14
CA ARG A 7 -8.57 23.57 -22.36
C ARG A 7 -8.74 22.45 -23.41
N ILE A 8 -8.72 21.19 -22.98
CA ILE A 8 -8.86 20.03 -23.87
C ILE A 8 -10.28 19.97 -24.47
N LEU A 9 -11.31 20.15 -23.65
CA LEU A 9 -12.70 20.17 -24.11
C LEU A 9 -12.94 21.25 -25.16
N ASN A 10 -12.41 22.46 -24.93
CA ASN A 10 -12.49 23.56 -25.90
C ASN A 10 -11.78 23.24 -27.21
N GLN A 11 -10.62 22.56 -27.17
CA GLN A 11 -9.88 22.18 -28.37
C GLN A 11 -10.61 21.09 -29.19
N ILE A 12 -11.28 20.16 -28.51
CA ILE A 12 -12.07 19.10 -29.15
C ILE A 12 -13.38 19.67 -29.73
N GLY A 13 -13.92 20.74 -29.13
CA GLY A 13 -15.18 21.35 -29.54
C GLY A 13 -16.42 20.60 -29.04
N ASP A 14 -16.25 19.67 -28.09
CA ASP A 14 -17.33 18.88 -27.48
C ASP A 14 -17.18 18.91 -25.95
N PRO A 15 -17.95 19.74 -25.23
CA PRO A 15 -17.85 19.87 -23.78
C PRO A 15 -18.35 18.61 -23.03
N GLU A 16 -19.14 17.77 -23.68
CA GLU A 16 -19.75 16.57 -23.09
C GLU A 16 -18.99 15.28 -23.46
N ILE A 17 -17.84 15.38 -24.14
CA ILE A 17 -17.12 14.19 -24.63
C ILE A 17 -16.75 13.21 -23.50
N VAL A 18 -16.44 13.72 -22.30
CA VAL A 18 -16.13 12.86 -21.15
C VAL A 18 -17.36 12.04 -20.76
N ASP A 19 -18.53 12.65 -20.67
CA ASP A 19 -19.77 11.95 -20.32
C ASP A 19 -20.20 10.96 -21.41
N LYS A 20 -20.01 11.33 -22.68
CA LYS A 20 -20.22 10.43 -23.82
C LYS A 20 -19.32 9.20 -23.74
N LEU A 21 -18.03 9.37 -23.44
CA LEU A 21 -17.10 8.25 -23.25
C LEU A 21 -17.45 7.40 -22.03
N LEU A 22 -17.89 8.02 -20.92
CA LEU A 22 -18.33 7.31 -19.72
C LEU A 22 -19.65 6.53 -19.91
N SER A 23 -20.47 6.93 -20.88
CA SER A 23 -21.71 6.21 -21.23
C SER A 23 -21.46 4.87 -21.95
N LEU A 24 -20.25 4.66 -22.50
CA LEU A 24 -19.88 3.40 -23.15
C LEU A 24 -19.76 2.27 -22.12
N SER A 25 -19.93 1.03 -22.58
CA SER A 25 -19.56 -0.12 -21.76
C SER A 25 -18.05 -0.08 -21.48
N LYS A 26 -17.61 -0.66 -20.35
CA LYS A 26 -16.18 -0.75 -20.03
C LYS A 26 -15.39 -1.46 -21.13
N ALA A 27 -15.99 -2.43 -21.83
CA ALA A 27 -15.34 -3.16 -22.92
C ALA A 27 -15.16 -2.28 -24.17
N ASP A 28 -16.20 -1.52 -24.54
CA ASP A 28 -16.15 -0.63 -25.70
C ASP A 28 -15.20 0.54 -25.48
N LEU A 29 -15.24 1.16 -24.29
CA LEU A 29 -14.30 2.21 -23.93
C LEU A 29 -12.85 1.72 -23.99
N ASN A 30 -12.56 0.53 -23.48
CA ASN A 30 -11.23 -0.06 -23.59
C ASN A 30 -10.82 -0.30 -25.04
N SER A 31 -11.73 -0.79 -25.88
CA SER A 31 -11.46 -1.04 -27.30
C SER A 31 -11.16 0.27 -28.05
N LEU A 32 -11.92 1.33 -27.77
CA LEU A 32 -11.68 2.66 -28.31
C LEU A 32 -10.31 3.23 -27.90
N LEU A 33 -9.97 3.12 -26.61
CA LEU A 33 -8.67 3.59 -26.10
C LEU A 33 -7.49 2.78 -26.68
N LEU A 34 -7.67 1.48 -26.90
CA LEU A 34 -6.67 0.64 -27.57
C LEU A 34 -6.45 1.06 -29.02
N GLU A 35 -7.52 1.34 -29.77
CA GLU A 35 -7.42 1.85 -31.14
C GLU A 35 -6.74 3.23 -31.18
N LEU A 36 -7.03 4.10 -30.21
CA LEU A 36 -6.35 5.39 -30.08
C LEU A 36 -4.84 5.22 -29.87
N PHE A 37 -4.42 4.36 -28.93
CA PHE A 37 -3.00 4.08 -28.68
C PHE A 37 -2.33 3.39 -29.87
N LYS A 38 -3.04 2.51 -30.60
CA LYS A 38 -2.54 1.95 -31.85
C LYS A 38 -2.23 3.06 -32.87
N LYS A 39 -3.19 3.95 -33.15
CA LYS A 39 -2.98 5.04 -34.12
C LYS A 39 -1.86 5.99 -33.71
N GLN A 40 -1.72 6.26 -32.40
CA GLN A 40 -0.59 7.05 -31.89
C GLN A 40 0.75 6.35 -32.14
N THR A 41 0.84 5.06 -31.80
CA THR A 41 2.08 4.30 -31.92
C THR A 41 2.49 3.99 -33.36
N ASP A 42 1.55 3.90 -34.30
CA ASP A 42 1.84 3.78 -35.74
C ASP A 42 2.69 4.95 -36.29
N GLY A 43 2.67 6.11 -35.63
CA GLY A 43 3.47 7.29 -35.97
C GLY A 43 4.76 7.48 -35.15
N ILE A 44 5.06 6.58 -34.20
CA ILE A 44 6.23 6.71 -33.31
C ILE A 44 7.45 6.02 -33.92
N THR A 45 8.57 6.74 -34.01
CA THR A 45 9.86 6.17 -34.42
C THR A 45 10.65 5.64 -33.21
N PRO A 46 11.65 4.75 -33.42
CA PRO A 46 12.57 4.38 -32.33
C PRO A 46 13.29 5.56 -31.67
N ALA A 47 13.58 6.63 -32.42
CA ALA A 47 14.18 7.85 -31.88
C ALA A 47 13.23 8.60 -30.93
N ASP A 48 11.93 8.62 -31.25
CA ASP A 48 10.91 9.20 -30.38
C ASP A 48 10.74 8.41 -29.07
N VAL A 49 10.91 7.08 -29.11
CA VAL A 49 10.92 6.23 -27.90
C VAL A 49 12.08 6.63 -26.99
N LEU A 50 13.30 6.79 -27.54
CA LEU A 50 14.46 7.23 -26.76
C LEU A 50 14.25 8.63 -26.16
N LYS A 51 13.71 9.56 -26.94
CA LYS A 51 13.37 10.91 -26.46
C LYS A 51 12.34 10.87 -25.34
N THR A 52 11.33 10.01 -25.47
CA THR A 52 10.30 9.82 -24.45
C THR A 52 10.91 9.26 -23.16
N TYR A 53 11.76 8.23 -23.27
CA TYR A 53 12.50 7.66 -22.14
C TYR A 53 13.28 8.73 -21.37
N GLN A 54 13.98 9.63 -22.07
CA GLN A 54 14.77 10.70 -21.45
C GLN A 54 13.93 11.74 -20.70
N SER A 55 12.66 11.94 -21.10
CA SER A 55 11.75 12.93 -20.49
C SER A 55 10.75 12.35 -19.49
N ASN A 56 10.61 11.02 -19.42
CA ASN A 56 9.64 10.34 -18.59
C ASN A 56 10.34 9.71 -17.39
N ARG A 57 9.93 10.08 -16.17
CA ARG A 57 10.52 9.57 -14.93
C ARG A 57 10.11 8.14 -14.56
N PHE A 58 8.98 7.64 -15.07
CA PHE A 58 8.46 6.31 -14.73
C PHE A 58 9.29 5.12 -15.27
N PRO A 59 9.92 5.18 -16.46
CA PRO A 59 10.76 4.11 -16.96
C PRO A 59 12.24 4.20 -16.58
N ILE A 60 12.67 5.24 -15.83
CA ILE A 60 14.09 5.43 -15.49
C ILE A 60 14.51 4.40 -14.42
N PRO A 61 15.57 3.60 -14.63
CA PRO A 61 16.02 2.62 -13.65
C PRO A 61 16.24 3.19 -12.24
N SER A 62 16.06 2.35 -11.21
CA SER A 62 16.50 2.70 -9.85
C SER A 62 18.02 2.66 -9.76
N ASP A 63 18.59 3.51 -8.91
CA ASP A 63 20.02 3.48 -8.55
C ASP A 63 20.36 2.34 -7.55
N ALA A 64 19.35 1.61 -7.06
CA ALA A 64 19.55 0.50 -6.13
C ALA A 64 20.31 -0.66 -6.79
N ASP A 65 21.25 -1.27 -6.05
CA ASP A 65 21.96 -2.48 -6.47
C ASP A 65 20.96 -3.65 -6.64
N PRO A 66 20.80 -4.23 -7.84
CA PRO A 66 19.81 -5.27 -8.08
C PRO A 66 20.03 -6.54 -7.26
N ALA A 67 21.29 -6.94 -7.05
CA ALA A 67 21.62 -8.15 -6.30
C ALA A 67 21.29 -7.97 -4.82
N LYS A 68 21.64 -6.82 -4.24
CA LYS A 68 21.29 -6.49 -2.84
C LYS A 68 19.79 -6.34 -2.65
N PHE A 69 19.09 -5.75 -3.62
CA PHE A 69 17.64 -5.59 -3.56
C PHE A 69 16.94 -6.95 -3.49
N HIS A 70 17.27 -7.88 -4.40
CA HIS A 70 16.65 -9.22 -4.39
C HIS A 70 17.08 -10.08 -3.20
N ALA A 71 18.30 -9.89 -2.68
CA ALA A 71 18.72 -10.52 -1.43
C ALA A 71 17.86 -10.06 -0.25
N LEU A 72 17.60 -8.74 -0.15
CA LEU A 72 16.72 -8.17 0.87
C LEU A 72 15.28 -8.69 0.74
N GLU A 73 14.74 -8.76 -0.48
CA GLU A 73 13.40 -9.34 -0.70
C GLU A 73 13.32 -10.78 -0.20
N THR A 74 14.32 -11.59 -0.56
CA THR A 74 14.40 -12.99 -0.12
C THR A 74 14.43 -13.08 1.39
N GLN A 75 15.29 -12.28 2.04
CA GLN A 75 15.43 -12.25 3.49
C GLN A 75 14.11 -11.89 4.21
N LEU A 76 13.39 -10.86 3.72
CA LEU A 76 12.12 -10.44 4.29
C LEU A 76 11.01 -11.50 4.12
N LEU A 77 10.91 -12.08 2.91
CA LEU A 77 9.92 -13.11 2.63
C LEU A 77 10.19 -14.41 3.41
N THR A 78 11.46 -14.81 3.54
CA THR A 78 11.84 -15.97 4.37
C THR A 78 11.53 -15.73 5.86
N ALA A 79 11.81 -14.53 6.38
CA ALA A 79 11.45 -14.18 7.75
C ALA A 79 9.93 -14.27 7.98
N ALA A 80 9.12 -13.79 7.03
CA ALA A 80 7.67 -13.89 7.08
C ALA A 80 7.20 -15.35 7.10
N GLN A 81 7.76 -16.20 6.22
CA GLN A 81 7.43 -17.63 6.16
C GLN A 81 7.77 -18.37 7.46
N ASN A 82 8.91 -18.08 8.07
CA ASN A 82 9.32 -18.67 9.36
C ASN A 82 8.34 -18.34 10.50
N MET A 83 7.56 -17.27 10.34
CA MET A 83 6.52 -16.85 11.27
C MET A 83 5.10 -17.22 10.80
N GLU A 84 4.99 -18.18 9.88
CA GLU A 84 3.72 -18.68 9.34
C GLU A 84 2.88 -17.60 8.62
N ILE A 85 3.54 -16.57 8.07
CA ILE A 85 2.91 -15.55 7.25
C ILE A 85 3.02 -15.98 5.79
N LYS A 86 1.87 -16.08 5.10
CA LYS A 86 1.80 -16.58 3.72
C LYS A 86 2.31 -15.53 2.74
N THR A 87 3.42 -15.82 2.08
CA THR A 87 4.00 -14.92 1.08
C THR A 87 3.35 -15.08 -0.29
N VAL A 88 3.10 -13.97 -0.99
CA VAL A 88 2.51 -13.95 -2.33
C VAL A 88 3.39 -13.16 -3.29
N LEU A 89 3.66 -13.74 -4.46
CA LEU A 89 4.26 -13.01 -5.57
C LEU A 89 3.15 -12.28 -6.34
N LEU A 90 3.15 -10.95 -6.26
CA LEU A 90 2.10 -10.12 -6.86
C LEU A 90 2.32 -9.89 -8.36
N SER A 91 1.21 -9.68 -9.07
CA SER A 91 1.23 -9.12 -10.42
C SER A 91 1.75 -7.67 -10.39
N PRO A 92 2.50 -7.20 -11.40
CA PRO A 92 2.87 -5.78 -11.52
C PRO A 92 1.67 -4.87 -11.85
N SER A 93 0.49 -5.46 -12.05
CA SER A 93 -0.75 -4.78 -12.39
C SER A 93 -1.84 -5.05 -11.36
N ALA A 94 -2.62 -4.01 -11.05
CA ALA A 94 -3.77 -4.04 -10.16
C ALA A 94 -5.06 -3.67 -10.91
N PRO A 95 -6.26 -4.03 -10.41
CA PRO A 95 -7.51 -3.54 -10.96
C PRO A 95 -7.58 -2.01 -10.92
N LEU A 96 -8.13 -1.37 -11.96
CA LEU A 96 -8.31 0.08 -11.98
C LEU A 96 -9.14 0.54 -10.78
N GLY A 97 -8.63 1.52 -10.04
CA GLY A 97 -9.27 2.05 -8.83
C GLY A 97 -8.93 1.29 -7.55
N SER A 98 -7.98 0.34 -7.59
CA SER A 98 -7.61 -0.47 -6.42
C SER A 98 -7.10 0.38 -5.25
N CYS A 99 -6.48 1.54 -5.51
CA CYS A 99 -6.02 2.44 -4.45
C CYS A 99 -7.03 3.53 -4.10
N SER A 100 -7.73 4.06 -5.12
CA SER A 100 -8.62 5.21 -4.96
C SER A 100 -9.95 4.82 -4.32
N ALA A 101 -10.45 3.60 -4.57
CA ALA A 101 -11.69 3.11 -3.98
C ALA A 101 -11.67 3.04 -2.45
N PHE A 102 -10.48 2.87 -1.85
CA PHE A 102 -10.30 2.79 -0.39
C PHE A 102 -9.77 4.08 0.24
N GLY A 103 -9.65 5.17 -0.55
CA GLY A 103 -9.16 6.45 -0.06
C GLY A 103 -7.67 6.48 0.29
N CYS A 104 -6.88 5.50 -0.16
CA CYS A 104 -5.45 5.42 0.13
C CYS A 104 -4.65 6.42 -0.70
N VAL A 105 -4.97 6.50 -1.99
CA VAL A 105 -4.28 7.34 -2.97
C VAL A 105 -5.28 7.80 -4.03
N ASP A 106 -5.32 9.11 -4.29
CA ASP A 106 -6.12 9.68 -5.38
C ASP A 106 -5.75 9.06 -6.74
N GLN A 107 -6.71 8.87 -7.65
CA GLN A 107 -6.46 8.23 -8.93
C GLN A 107 -5.42 8.97 -9.80
N TYR A 108 -5.30 10.30 -9.69
CA TYR A 108 -4.27 11.08 -10.38
C TYR A 108 -2.85 10.74 -9.95
N ASN A 109 -2.71 10.09 -8.81
CA ASN A 109 -1.45 9.66 -8.24
C ASN A 109 -1.12 8.18 -8.54
N VAL A 110 -1.96 7.49 -9.30
CA VAL A 110 -1.74 6.12 -9.77
C VAL A 110 -1.61 6.14 -11.29
N VAL A 111 -0.69 5.34 -11.85
CA VAL A 111 -0.54 5.21 -13.29
C VAL A 111 -1.60 4.25 -13.83
N SER A 112 -2.73 4.81 -14.25
CA SER A 112 -3.82 4.06 -14.91
C SER A 112 -3.35 3.42 -16.22
N ALA A 113 -3.86 2.23 -16.51
CA ALA A 113 -3.57 1.47 -17.73
C ALA A 113 -4.87 1.02 -18.42
N LEU A 114 -4.74 0.48 -19.64
CA LEU A 114 -5.89 -0.07 -20.36
C LEU A 114 -6.28 -1.45 -19.80
N ARG A 115 -7.33 -2.04 -20.37
CA ARG A 115 -7.91 -3.34 -19.97
C ARG A 115 -8.45 -3.33 -18.54
N GLY A 116 -8.87 -2.17 -18.05
CA GLY A 116 -9.45 -2.01 -16.71
C GLY A 116 -8.44 -2.23 -15.58
N THR A 117 -7.16 -1.91 -15.84
CA THR A 117 -6.07 -2.09 -14.88
C THR A 117 -5.36 -0.78 -14.57
N GLU A 118 -4.48 -0.83 -13.60
CA GLU A 118 -3.48 0.19 -13.29
C GLU A 118 -2.16 -0.50 -12.92
N THR A 119 -1.08 0.28 -12.91
CA THR A 119 0.20 -0.23 -12.40
C THR A 119 0.09 -0.38 -10.89
N LEU A 120 0.65 -1.46 -10.34
CA LEU A 120 0.64 -1.69 -8.89
C LEU A 120 1.32 -0.51 -8.16
N SER A 121 0.57 0.20 -7.33
CA SER A 121 1.04 1.38 -6.58
C SER A 121 1.07 1.17 -5.06
N ASP A 122 0.41 0.11 -4.58
CA ASP A 122 0.41 -0.33 -3.18
C ASP A 122 0.24 -1.87 -3.18
N PRO A 123 1.09 -2.65 -2.51
CA PRO A 123 0.89 -4.09 -2.42
C PRO A 123 -0.11 -4.49 -1.32
N SER A 124 -0.38 -3.61 -0.34
CA SER A 124 -1.24 -3.92 0.80
C SER A 124 -2.71 -4.02 0.40
N ASN A 125 -3.20 -3.09 -0.43
CA ASN A 125 -4.57 -3.19 -0.94
C ASN A 125 -4.75 -4.43 -1.82
N MET A 126 -3.70 -4.85 -2.52
CA MET A 126 -3.73 -5.99 -3.43
C MET A 126 -3.78 -7.29 -2.64
N LEU A 127 -3.01 -7.41 -1.55
CA LEU A 127 -3.17 -8.51 -0.60
C LEU A 127 -4.55 -8.52 0.06
N ALA A 128 -5.10 -7.36 0.43
CA ALA A 128 -6.46 -7.28 0.98
C ALA A 128 -7.53 -7.76 -0.02
N ILE A 129 -7.42 -7.41 -1.31
CA ILE A 129 -8.30 -7.89 -2.38
C ILE A 129 -8.17 -9.41 -2.53
N ILE A 130 -6.94 -9.95 -2.54
CA ILE A 130 -6.70 -11.40 -2.63
C ILE A 130 -7.33 -12.13 -1.45
N ILE A 131 -7.18 -11.62 -0.23
CA ILE A 131 -7.83 -12.19 0.96
C ILE A 131 -9.35 -12.13 0.81
N ALA A 132 -9.91 -10.98 0.42
CA ALA A 132 -11.35 -10.83 0.25
C ALA A 132 -11.91 -11.80 -0.82
N ASP A 133 -11.23 -11.97 -1.95
CA ASP A 133 -11.60 -12.96 -2.97
C ASP A 133 -11.58 -14.39 -2.43
N LYS A 134 -10.55 -14.75 -1.66
CA LYS A 134 -10.45 -16.08 -1.02
C LYS A 134 -11.54 -16.34 0.01
N LEU A 135 -11.90 -15.33 0.81
CA LEU A 135 -13.01 -15.40 1.76
C LEU A 135 -14.36 -15.51 1.03
N LYS A 136 -14.56 -14.72 -0.03
CA LYS A 136 -15.79 -14.72 -0.84
C LYS A 136 -16.00 -16.05 -1.58
N SER A 137 -14.92 -16.59 -2.14
CA SER A 137 -14.91 -17.90 -2.82
C SER A 137 -14.88 -19.09 -1.85
N ARG A 138 -14.72 -18.84 -0.53
CA ARG A 138 -14.63 -19.86 0.54
C ARG A 138 -13.46 -20.82 0.36
N THR A 139 -12.39 -20.37 -0.30
CA THR A 139 -11.13 -21.12 -0.42
C THR A 139 -10.23 -20.93 0.79
N GLU A 140 -10.51 -19.92 1.62
CA GLU A 140 -9.91 -19.70 2.94
C GLU A 140 -10.99 -19.28 3.94
N SER A 141 -10.67 -19.34 5.23
CA SER A 141 -11.48 -18.82 6.34
C SER A 141 -10.59 -18.05 7.30
N ASN A 142 -11.06 -16.90 7.76
CA ASN A 142 -10.36 -16.06 8.75
C ASN A 142 -10.93 -16.19 10.17
N ILE A 143 -11.56 -17.34 10.48
CA ILE A 143 -11.90 -17.69 11.88
C ILE A 143 -10.61 -17.77 12.70
N ILE A 144 -9.60 -18.44 12.16
CA ILE A 144 -8.21 -18.27 12.58
C ILE A 144 -7.65 -17.12 11.74
N PRO A 145 -7.02 -16.10 12.34
CA PRO A 145 -6.46 -14.99 11.59
C PRO A 145 -5.58 -15.44 10.42
N LEU A 146 -5.79 -14.82 9.27
CA LEU A 146 -4.97 -14.98 8.08
C LEU A 146 -3.90 -13.90 8.06
N HIS A 147 -2.66 -14.27 7.77
CA HIS A 147 -1.54 -13.34 7.63
C HIS A 147 -0.88 -13.54 6.27
N TYR A 148 -0.80 -12.47 5.49
CA TYR A 148 -0.21 -12.47 4.16
C TYR A 148 0.88 -11.40 4.06
N ALA A 149 1.94 -11.69 3.30
CA ALA A 149 2.99 -10.72 3.02
C ALA A 149 3.41 -10.76 1.55
N ALA A 150 4.00 -9.67 1.07
CA ALA A 150 4.57 -9.58 -0.26
C ALA A 150 5.69 -8.54 -0.30
N THR A 151 6.63 -8.75 -1.22
CA THR A 151 7.46 -7.66 -1.75
C THR A 151 6.97 -7.29 -3.13
N ALA A 152 7.08 -6.01 -3.49
CA ALA A 152 6.76 -5.55 -4.83
C ALA A 152 7.51 -4.26 -5.18
N ARG A 153 7.90 -4.12 -6.44
CA ARG A 153 8.16 -2.81 -7.05
C ARG A 153 6.82 -2.15 -7.36
N VAL A 154 6.65 -0.93 -6.86
CA VAL A 154 5.45 -0.13 -7.09
C VAL A 154 5.77 1.14 -7.86
N VAL A 155 4.77 1.69 -8.56
CA VAL A 155 4.87 2.98 -9.26
C VAL A 155 3.86 3.96 -8.66
N ARG A 156 4.30 5.17 -8.33
CA ARG A 156 3.46 6.24 -7.78
C ARG A 156 3.65 7.55 -8.56
N ALA A 157 2.55 8.12 -9.02
CA ALA A 157 2.54 9.32 -9.85
C ALA A 157 2.58 10.63 -9.03
N GLN A 158 2.52 10.58 -7.69
CA GLN A 158 2.87 11.74 -6.86
C GLN A 158 4.24 12.29 -7.26
N ALA A 159 4.32 13.60 -7.43
CA ALA A 159 5.56 14.31 -7.71
C ALA A 159 6.02 15.01 -6.43
N PHE A 160 6.90 14.36 -5.68
CA PHE A 160 7.61 14.99 -4.57
C PHE A 160 9.01 15.38 -5.04
N SER A 161 9.50 16.55 -4.62
CA SER A 161 10.86 17.02 -4.86
C SER A 161 11.77 16.66 -3.69
N GLY A 162 13.01 16.28 -3.97
CA GLY A 162 14.04 15.99 -2.96
C GLY A 162 14.65 14.59 -3.07
N LYS A 163 15.71 14.34 -2.31
CA LYS A 163 16.36 13.01 -2.23
C LYS A 163 15.40 12.01 -1.58
N GLY A 164 15.32 10.80 -2.14
CA GLY A 164 14.51 9.71 -1.59
C GLY A 164 13.04 9.68 -2.05
N PHE A 165 12.65 10.53 -3.00
CA PHE A 165 11.35 10.47 -3.67
C PHE A 165 11.48 9.88 -5.06
N PHE A 166 10.98 8.66 -5.24
CA PHE A 166 11.11 7.91 -6.48
C PHE A 166 9.75 7.75 -7.16
N ALA A 167 9.74 7.80 -8.49
CA ALA A 167 8.56 7.43 -9.27
C ALA A 167 8.17 5.96 -9.08
N HIS A 168 9.14 5.13 -8.73
CA HIS A 168 8.95 3.75 -8.34
C HIS A 168 9.96 3.29 -7.30
N PHE A 169 9.52 2.45 -6.39
CA PHE A 169 10.30 1.95 -5.27
C PHE A 169 9.78 0.57 -4.84
N GLY A 170 10.57 -0.14 -4.05
CA GLY A 170 10.24 -1.41 -3.44
C GLY A 170 9.51 -1.22 -2.13
N LEU A 171 8.51 -2.06 -1.91
CA LEU A 171 7.80 -2.20 -0.65
C LEU A 171 7.82 -3.66 -0.22
N TYR A 172 8.01 -3.87 1.08
CA TYR A 172 7.47 -5.06 1.75
C TYR A 172 6.20 -4.64 2.48
N CYS A 173 5.15 -5.45 2.40
CA CYS A 173 3.96 -5.24 3.20
C CYS A 173 3.45 -6.54 3.81
N MET A 174 2.67 -6.37 4.86
CA MET A 174 1.94 -7.43 5.53
C MET A 174 0.51 -6.99 5.75
N VAL A 175 -0.42 -7.91 5.49
CA VAL A 175 -1.86 -7.73 5.66
C VAL A 175 -2.41 -8.91 6.44
N SER A 176 -3.08 -8.59 7.53
CA SER A 176 -3.76 -9.57 8.35
C SER A 176 -5.27 -9.38 8.32
N SER A 177 -6.00 -10.49 8.32
CA SER A 177 -7.46 -10.51 8.33
C SER A 177 -7.97 -11.45 9.40
N GLY A 178 -8.99 -11.02 10.13
CA GLY A 178 -9.66 -11.83 11.14
C GLY A 178 -11.11 -11.40 11.34
N LYS A 179 -11.80 -12.08 12.25
CA LYS A 179 -13.19 -11.75 12.60
C LYS A 179 -13.30 -11.25 14.02
N ASP A 180 -14.11 -10.23 14.19
CA ASP A 180 -14.54 -9.73 15.48
C ASP A 180 -15.13 -10.84 16.36
N SER A 181 -14.45 -11.09 17.46
CA SER A 181 -14.83 -12.02 18.52
C SER A 181 -15.23 -11.30 19.83
N GLY A 182 -15.32 -9.97 19.80
CA GLY A 182 -15.61 -9.12 20.95
C GLY A 182 -14.36 -8.65 21.70
N SER A 183 -14.52 -7.60 22.52
CA SER A 183 -13.46 -7.03 23.37
C SER A 183 -12.17 -6.64 22.64
N TYR A 184 -12.28 -6.38 21.33
CA TYR A 184 -11.17 -6.13 20.40
C TYR A 184 -10.13 -7.25 20.33
N ALA A 185 -10.50 -8.49 20.70
CA ALA A 185 -9.54 -9.59 20.78
C ALA A 185 -8.86 -9.85 19.43
N CYS A 186 -9.62 -9.87 18.33
CA CYS A 186 -9.05 -10.00 17.00
C CYS A 186 -8.05 -8.87 16.70
N GLU A 187 -8.39 -7.61 16.96
CA GLU A 187 -7.52 -6.47 16.70
C GLU A 187 -6.21 -6.57 17.48
N LYS A 188 -6.28 -7.00 18.76
CA LYS A 188 -5.09 -7.25 19.60
C LYS A 188 -4.19 -8.32 18.98
N ASP A 189 -4.76 -9.46 18.59
CA ASP A 189 -4.02 -10.58 17.99
C ASP A 189 -3.34 -10.18 16.67
N LEU A 190 -4.06 -9.43 15.82
CA LEU A 190 -3.50 -8.94 14.56
C LEU A 190 -2.32 -7.98 14.82
N LEU A 191 -2.48 -7.06 15.76
CA LEU A 191 -1.45 -6.08 16.10
C LEU A 191 -0.21 -6.75 16.68
N GLU A 192 -0.40 -7.66 17.64
CA GLU A 192 0.69 -8.45 18.23
C GLU A 192 1.50 -9.18 17.14
N LYS A 193 0.83 -9.86 16.21
CA LYS A 193 1.52 -10.57 15.11
C LYS A 193 2.42 -9.63 14.30
N HIS A 194 1.93 -8.43 13.96
CA HIS A 194 2.71 -7.45 13.22
C HIS A 194 3.90 -6.92 14.02
N LEU A 195 3.69 -6.61 15.30
CA LEU A 195 4.74 -6.11 16.17
C LEU A 195 5.86 -7.13 16.40
N ILE A 196 5.52 -8.40 16.61
CA ILE A 196 6.51 -9.47 16.77
C ILE A 196 7.33 -9.60 15.48
N PHE A 197 6.69 -9.59 14.30
CA PHE A 197 7.42 -9.68 13.03
C PHE A 197 8.48 -8.58 12.90
N TYR A 198 8.11 -7.32 13.14
CA TYR A 198 9.07 -6.22 13.05
C TYR A 198 10.14 -6.31 14.13
N LYS A 199 9.77 -6.66 15.37
CA LYS A 199 10.75 -6.84 16.45
C LYS A 199 11.83 -7.84 16.07
N GLU A 200 11.46 -9.05 15.64
CA GLU A 200 12.41 -10.09 15.23
C GLU A 200 13.23 -9.63 14.03
N LEU A 201 12.60 -8.98 13.05
CA LEU A 201 13.29 -8.40 11.90
C LEU A 201 14.41 -7.43 12.33
N PHE A 202 14.14 -6.46 13.22
CA PHE A 202 15.14 -5.47 13.64
C PHE A 202 16.20 -6.03 14.58
N GLN A 203 15.79 -6.89 15.51
CA GLN A 203 16.68 -7.46 16.51
C GLN A 203 17.66 -8.46 15.88
N GLU A 204 17.14 -9.44 15.13
CA GLU A 204 17.96 -10.55 14.63
C GLU A 204 18.80 -10.16 13.43
N GLN A 205 18.26 -9.33 12.52
CA GLN A 205 18.89 -9.11 11.22
C GLN A 205 19.70 -7.82 11.15
N TYR A 206 19.36 -6.81 11.96
CA TYR A 206 19.94 -5.47 11.84
C TYR A 206 20.62 -4.96 13.11
N ASN A 207 20.53 -5.70 14.22
CA ASN A 207 21.08 -5.30 15.52
C ASN A 207 20.72 -3.84 15.87
N ALA A 208 19.49 -3.44 15.53
CA ALA A 208 19.02 -2.07 15.64
C ALA A 208 17.84 -1.99 16.60
N LYS A 209 17.69 -0.84 17.26
CA LYS A 209 16.60 -0.62 18.20
C LYS A 209 15.37 -0.12 17.45
N LEU A 210 14.23 -0.78 17.69
CA LEU A 210 12.92 -0.33 17.25
C LEU A 210 12.42 0.76 18.20
N SER A 211 11.81 1.81 17.66
CA SER A 211 10.90 2.70 18.39
C SER A 211 9.61 2.91 17.61
N ILE A 212 8.50 3.16 18.32
CA ILE A 212 7.16 3.22 17.76
C ILE A 212 6.53 4.57 18.10
N VAL A 213 5.87 5.18 17.11
CA VAL A 213 5.00 6.35 17.33
C VAL A 213 3.57 5.95 17.04
N LEU A 214 2.68 6.08 18.02
CA LEU A 214 1.27 5.74 17.90
C LEU A 214 0.43 6.99 17.67
N ARG A 215 -0.56 6.89 16.79
CA ARG A 215 -1.45 7.99 16.41
C ARG A 215 -2.91 7.56 16.51
N LYS A 216 -3.71 8.34 17.23
CA LYS A 216 -5.14 8.09 17.37
C LYS A 216 -5.88 8.43 16.08
N ARG A 217 -6.88 7.61 15.72
CA ARG A 217 -7.73 7.77 14.53
C ARG A 217 -9.20 7.56 14.90
N GLY A 218 -10.09 8.13 14.09
CA GLY A 218 -11.53 7.84 14.17
C GLY A 218 -11.87 6.45 13.63
N GLY A 219 -13.14 6.05 13.66
CA GLY A 219 -13.61 4.79 13.06
C GLY A 219 -14.17 3.76 14.04
N TYR A 220 -13.87 3.91 15.34
CA TYR A 220 -14.42 3.09 16.41
C TYR A 220 -15.33 3.92 17.32
N THR A 221 -16.42 3.32 17.81
CA THR A 221 -17.37 3.98 18.72
C THR A 221 -16.72 4.33 20.06
N ASP A 222 -15.97 3.41 20.67
CA ASP A 222 -15.14 3.64 21.86
C ASP A 222 -13.69 3.96 21.40
N GLY A 223 -13.50 5.15 20.84
CA GLY A 223 -12.21 5.54 20.25
C GLY A 223 -11.07 5.65 21.29
N ASP A 224 -11.36 6.20 22.47
CA ASP A 224 -10.38 6.29 23.57
C ASP A 224 -10.03 4.92 24.13
N GLY A 225 -11.04 4.13 24.50
CA GLY A 225 -10.79 2.80 25.05
C GLY A 225 -10.17 1.84 24.03
N PHE A 226 -10.43 2.00 22.73
CA PHE A 226 -9.73 1.25 21.69
C PHE A 226 -8.24 1.62 21.67
N PHE A 227 -7.93 2.92 21.66
CA PHE A 227 -6.57 3.43 21.64
C PHE A 227 -5.76 2.96 22.87
N ASP A 228 -6.35 3.03 24.06
CA ASP A 228 -5.71 2.57 25.30
C ASP A 228 -5.38 1.07 25.27
N ARG A 229 -6.32 0.24 24.78
CA ARG A 229 -6.12 -1.22 24.68
C ARG A 229 -5.06 -1.59 23.63
N MET A 230 -4.98 -0.87 22.51
CA MET A 230 -3.92 -1.09 21.53
C MET A 230 -2.55 -0.63 22.06
N THR A 231 -2.54 0.45 22.85
CA THR A 231 -1.34 0.92 23.56
C THR A 231 -0.84 -0.15 24.54
N GLU A 232 -1.73 -0.75 25.32
CA GLU A 232 -1.42 -1.86 26.25
C GLU A 232 -0.84 -3.07 25.52
N VAL A 233 -1.38 -3.44 24.35
CA VAL A 233 -0.81 -4.51 23.52
C VAL A 233 0.63 -4.19 23.12
N ILE A 234 0.91 -2.97 22.64
CA ILE A 234 2.26 -2.58 22.24
C ILE A 234 3.22 -2.65 23.42
N GLN A 235 2.82 -2.11 24.58
CA GLN A 235 3.65 -2.10 25.79
C GLN A 235 3.91 -3.51 26.33
N THR A 236 2.92 -4.40 26.25
CA THR A 236 3.05 -5.78 26.72
C THR A 236 3.89 -6.63 25.77
N THR A 237 3.66 -6.48 24.46
CA THR A 237 4.39 -7.23 23.42
C THR A 237 5.85 -6.78 23.34
N LEU A 238 6.09 -5.47 23.51
CA LEU A 238 7.39 -4.83 23.32
C LEU A 238 7.79 -3.93 24.52
N PRO A 239 8.00 -4.50 25.73
CA PRO A 239 8.18 -3.73 26.97
C PRO A 239 9.44 -2.86 27.01
N HIS A 240 10.41 -3.10 26.12
CA HIS A 240 11.66 -2.36 26.01
C HIS A 240 11.74 -1.46 24.77
N THR A 241 10.67 -1.39 23.98
CA THR A 241 10.60 -0.55 22.78
C THR A 241 10.10 0.84 23.17
N PRO A 242 10.85 1.92 22.91
CA PRO A 242 10.38 3.27 23.13
C PRO A 242 9.08 3.52 22.36
N LEU A 243 8.03 3.92 23.09
CA LEU A 243 6.72 4.26 22.56
C LEU A 243 6.43 5.74 22.82
N SER A 244 6.12 6.49 21.78
CA SER A 244 5.64 7.86 21.91
C SER A 244 4.32 8.06 21.16
N PHE A 245 3.64 9.16 21.45
CA PHE A 245 2.33 9.47 20.88
C PHE A 245 2.41 10.73 20.03
N ASP A 246 1.66 10.73 18.94
CA ASP A 246 1.49 11.89 18.08
C ASP A 246 -0.02 12.14 17.90
N TYR A 247 -0.43 13.31 18.35
CA TYR A 247 -1.84 13.73 18.41
C TYR A 247 -2.19 14.71 17.28
N ASP A 248 -1.29 14.94 16.32
CA ASP A 248 -1.57 15.79 15.19
C ASP A 248 -2.67 15.18 14.33
N ASP A 249 -3.69 15.99 14.03
CA ASP A 249 -4.79 15.65 13.14
C ASP A 249 -4.30 15.74 11.68
N VAL A 250 -3.55 14.74 11.27
CA VAL A 250 -3.06 14.62 9.89
C VAL A 250 -4.10 13.90 9.04
N ASP A 251 -4.36 14.44 7.85
CA ASP A 251 -5.35 14.02 6.86
C ASP A 251 -5.04 12.65 6.21
N ASN A 252 -4.95 11.59 7.02
CA ASN A 252 -4.81 10.22 6.57
C ASN A 252 -6.00 9.36 7.02
N LYS A 253 -7.15 9.61 6.40
CA LYS A 253 -8.49 9.20 6.86
C LYS A 253 -8.82 7.72 6.66
N TYR A 254 -7.99 6.93 5.97
CA TYR A 254 -8.31 5.52 5.73
C TYR A 254 -8.01 4.62 6.93
N TYR A 255 -7.10 5.02 7.83
CA TYR A 255 -6.83 4.27 9.04
C TYR A 255 -7.97 4.40 10.06
N GLN A 256 -8.29 3.30 10.74
CA GLN A 256 -9.37 3.16 11.71
C GLN A 256 -8.82 2.96 13.12
N GLY A 257 -9.24 3.77 14.08
CA GLY A 257 -8.91 3.68 15.51
C GLY A 257 -7.48 4.06 15.86
N VAL A 258 -6.49 3.39 15.25
CA VAL A 258 -5.08 3.66 15.49
C VAL A 258 -4.24 3.35 14.26
N ASN A 259 -3.20 4.15 14.07
CA ASN A 259 -2.09 3.81 13.19
C ASN A 259 -0.76 4.00 13.94
N PHE A 260 0.26 3.24 13.56
CA PHE A 260 1.59 3.31 14.14
C PHE A 260 2.63 3.60 13.05
N LYS A 261 3.71 4.25 13.46
CA LYS A 261 4.93 4.41 12.68
C LYS A 261 6.06 3.68 13.36
N LEU A 262 6.93 3.11 12.56
CA LEU A 262 8.07 2.34 12.99
C LEU A 262 9.36 3.08 12.65
N TYR A 263 10.22 3.20 13.65
CA TYR A 263 11.49 3.89 13.57
C TYR A 263 12.63 2.99 13.99
N MET A 264 13.75 3.10 13.28
CA MET A 264 14.98 2.42 13.62
C MET A 264 15.93 3.47 14.21
N GLU A 265 16.52 3.14 15.34
CA GLU A 265 17.54 3.96 16.00
C GLU A 265 18.91 3.31 15.80
N ARG A 266 19.79 4.00 15.05
CA ARG A 266 21.16 3.54 14.77
C ARG A 266 22.10 4.73 14.83
N ASN A 267 23.22 4.58 15.56
CA ASN A 267 24.25 5.63 15.71
C ASN A 267 23.71 7.01 16.16
N GLY A 268 22.63 7.05 16.93
CA GLY A 268 22.01 8.29 17.39
C GLY A 268 21.04 8.95 16.40
N GLU A 269 20.84 8.38 15.20
CA GLU A 269 19.84 8.82 14.24
C GLU A 269 18.57 7.98 14.34
N LYS A 270 17.41 8.65 14.28
CA LYS A 270 16.08 8.03 14.26
C LYS A 270 15.52 8.09 12.84
N ILE A 271 15.31 6.93 12.23
CA ILE A 271 14.96 6.82 10.82
C ILE A 271 13.60 6.14 10.67
N GLU A 272 12.64 6.82 10.05
CA GLU A 272 11.33 6.23 9.72
C GLU A 272 11.49 5.22 8.59
N PHE A 273 11.17 3.96 8.87
CA PHE A 273 11.33 2.89 7.87
C PHE A 273 9.98 2.26 7.46
N GLY A 274 8.92 2.45 8.25
CA GLY A 274 7.61 1.89 7.93
C GLY A 274 6.48 2.42 8.81
N ASP A 275 5.28 2.00 8.44
CA ASP A 275 4.04 2.34 9.14
C ASP A 275 3.01 1.21 8.99
N GLY A 276 1.92 1.33 9.74
CA GLY A 276 0.80 0.42 9.67
C GLY A 276 -0.38 0.91 10.50
N GLY A 277 -1.47 0.18 10.44
CA GLY A 277 -2.70 0.53 11.15
C GLY A 277 -3.89 -0.26 10.67
N PHE A 278 -4.99 -0.17 11.41
CA PHE A 278 -6.20 -0.88 11.04
C PHE A 278 -6.92 -0.17 9.90
N VAL A 279 -7.56 -0.95 9.05
CA VAL A 279 -8.36 -0.47 7.93
C VAL A 279 -9.64 -1.29 7.84
N ASP A 280 -10.63 -0.79 7.11
CA ASP A 280 -11.93 -1.45 6.93
C ASP A 280 -12.08 -2.05 5.51
N TRP A 281 -11.01 -2.14 4.72
CA TRP A 281 -11.06 -2.52 3.30
C TRP A 281 -11.75 -3.86 3.04
N ILE A 282 -11.43 -4.89 3.83
CA ILE A 282 -12.04 -6.23 3.68
C ILE A 282 -13.52 -6.19 4.08
N ASN A 283 -13.88 -5.43 5.13
CA ASN A 283 -15.27 -5.18 5.50
C ASN A 283 -16.03 -4.52 4.33
N GLN A 284 -15.49 -3.44 3.76
CA GLN A 284 -16.10 -2.75 2.62
C GLN A 284 -16.30 -3.67 1.41
N MET A 285 -15.30 -4.47 1.04
CA MET A 285 -15.38 -5.39 -0.11
C MET A 285 -16.38 -6.54 0.09
N LEU A 286 -16.53 -7.04 1.32
CA LEU A 286 -17.40 -8.17 1.65
C LEU A 286 -18.77 -7.76 2.18
N GLY A 287 -18.99 -6.48 2.51
CA GLY A 287 -20.19 -5.99 3.16
C GLY A 287 -20.41 -6.56 4.56
N ASN A 288 -19.34 -6.96 5.26
CA ASN A 288 -19.41 -7.61 6.57
C ASN A 288 -18.64 -6.83 7.64
N LYS A 289 -19.38 -6.18 8.54
CA LYS A 289 -18.84 -5.36 9.64
C LYS A 289 -18.06 -6.15 10.70
N LYS A 290 -18.11 -7.49 10.67
CA LYS A 290 -17.29 -8.33 11.55
C LYS A 290 -15.87 -8.54 11.04
N GLU A 291 -15.59 -8.23 9.77
CA GLU A 291 -14.23 -8.37 9.25
C GLU A 291 -13.31 -7.32 9.86
N ARG A 292 -12.08 -7.73 10.18
CA ARG A 292 -11.00 -6.88 10.66
C ARG A 292 -9.81 -7.00 9.73
N CYS A 293 -9.14 -5.89 9.48
CA CYS A 293 -7.98 -5.82 8.61
C CYS A 293 -6.91 -4.94 9.26
N LEU A 294 -5.69 -5.46 9.36
CA LEU A 294 -4.52 -4.70 9.77
C LEU A 294 -3.49 -4.74 8.65
N ILE A 295 -2.94 -3.58 8.30
CA ILE A 295 -1.87 -3.47 7.31
C ILE A 295 -0.61 -2.90 7.94
N SER A 296 0.54 -3.22 7.36
CA SER A 296 1.79 -2.52 7.62
C SER A 296 2.75 -2.70 6.46
N GLY A 297 3.74 -1.82 6.32
CA GLY A 297 4.78 -2.00 5.33
C GLY A 297 6.02 -1.16 5.59
N ILE A 298 7.08 -1.49 4.84
CA ILE A 298 8.39 -0.84 4.90
C ILE A 298 8.89 -0.55 3.48
N GLY A 299 9.62 0.56 3.32
CA GLY A 299 10.24 0.94 2.05
C GLY A 299 11.60 0.30 1.85
N LEU A 300 11.74 -0.55 0.83
CA LEU A 300 12.98 -1.32 0.58
C LEU A 300 14.13 -0.43 0.10
N ASP A 301 13.87 0.55 -0.76
CA ASP A 301 14.90 1.46 -1.26
C ASP A 301 15.47 2.31 -0.12
N ARG A 302 14.63 2.73 0.84
CA ARG A 302 15.10 3.40 2.06
C ARG A 302 15.95 2.46 2.90
N PHE A 303 15.54 1.20 2.98
CA PHE A 303 16.21 0.18 3.76
C PHE A 303 17.64 -0.10 3.24
N LEU A 304 17.84 -0.11 1.92
CA LEU A 304 19.15 -0.32 1.29
C LEU A 304 20.09 0.89 1.36
N LEU A 305 19.59 2.06 1.73
CA LEU A 305 20.40 3.28 1.88
C LEU A 305 21.03 3.40 3.29
N LEU A 306 20.73 2.47 4.21
CA LEU A 306 21.19 2.42 5.60
C LEU A 306 22.34 1.43 5.81
#